data_AF-A0A409V8G6-F1
#
_entry.id   AF-A0A409V8G6-F1
#
_cell.length_a   1.000
_cell.length_b   1.000
_cell.length_c   1.000
_cell.angle_alpha   90.00
_cell.angle_beta   90.00
_cell.angle_gamma   90.00
#
_symmetry.space_group_name_H-M   'P 1'
#
loop_
_entity.id
_entity.type
_entity.pdbx_description
1 polymer ?
#
loop_
_entity_poly.entity_id
_entity_poly.type
_entity_poly.pdbx_seq_one_letter_code
_entity_poly.pdbx_strand_id
1 'polypeptide(L)'
;LTIHSTQHIVVEENDSINAGYTHFLADTLIQLAVDKGDRKTLKGNTGTYTLSWDGLILIVENKDKKQYTAIQEDCSKSTNLMSTRGSLFTQDVIPPGHRQLIFLLTRINQRSGYCIQYASSYINSSSSMLDYYGHKTKSHLPEIPMELECLHIPRPIR
;
A
#
# COMPACT_ATOMS: atom_id res chain seq x y z
N LEU A 1 21.82 -7.74 18.28
CA LEU A 1 20.50 -8.32 17.93
C LEU A 1 20.59 -9.83 18.19
N THR A 2 19.71 -10.42 19.01
CA THR A 2 19.71 -11.88 19.25
C THR A 2 18.49 -12.47 18.55
N ILE A 3 18.71 -13.26 17.50
CA ILE A 3 17.65 -13.92 16.74
C ILE A 3 17.69 -15.41 17.05
N HIS A 4 16.57 -15.96 17.53
CA HIS A 4 16.40 -17.41 17.68
C HIS A 4 15.56 -17.94 16.52
N SER A 5 16.11 -18.91 15.78
CA SER A 5 15.39 -19.64 14.73
C SER A 5 15.77 -21.11 14.76
N THR A 6 14.80 -21.95 14.39
CA THR A 6 15.00 -23.39 14.19
C THR A 6 15.57 -23.72 12.81
N GLN A 7 15.75 -22.72 11.94
CA GLN A 7 16.32 -22.85 10.60
C GLN A 7 17.58 -21.98 10.46
N HIS A 8 18.45 -22.34 9.52
CA HIS A 8 19.66 -21.57 9.21
C HIS A 8 19.26 -20.16 8.75
N ILE A 9 19.69 -19.13 9.48
CA ILE A 9 19.44 -17.73 9.11
C ILE A 9 20.73 -17.15 8.53
N VAL A 10 20.58 -16.40 7.44
CA VAL A 10 21.59 -15.46 6.97
C VAL A 10 21.07 -14.05 7.26
N VAL A 11 21.90 -13.22 7.88
CA VAL A 11 21.60 -11.80 8.11
C VAL A 11 22.52 -11.00 7.20
N GLU A 12 21.93 -10.30 6.24
CA GLU A 12 22.62 -9.27 5.46
C GLU A 12 22.12 -7.91 5.93
N GLU A 13 23.04 -7.11 6.47
CA GLU A 13 22.78 -5.70 6.73
C GLU A 13 22.97 -4.93 5.43
N ASN A 14 21.87 -4.43 4.88
CA ASN A 14 21.89 -3.55 3.71
C ASN A 14 21.74 -2.11 4.19
N ASP A 15 22.79 -1.29 4.00
CA ASP A 15 22.73 0.13 4.32
C ASP A 15 21.71 0.84 3.42
N SER A 16 20.69 1.44 4.03
CA SER A 16 19.63 2.20 3.35
C SER A 16 20.12 3.47 2.66
N ILE A 17 21.37 3.87 2.91
CA ILE A 17 22.05 5.01 2.26
C ILE A 17 22.32 4.72 0.78
N ASN A 18 22.45 3.45 0.40
CA ASN A 18 22.55 3.07 -1.00
C ASN A 18 21.21 3.31 -1.69
N ALA A 19 21.18 4.19 -2.69
CA ALA A 19 19.97 4.58 -3.43
C ALA A 19 19.18 3.38 -4.02
N GLY A 20 19.83 2.23 -4.21
CA GLY A 20 19.20 0.98 -4.62
C GLY A 20 18.23 0.38 -3.59
N TYR A 21 18.39 0.69 -2.29
CA TYR A 21 17.58 0.13 -1.20
C TYR A 21 16.58 1.12 -0.60
N THR A 22 16.48 2.34 -1.11
CA THR A 22 15.57 3.36 -0.57
C THR A 22 14.13 2.84 -0.46
N HIS A 23 13.68 2.04 -1.43
CA HIS A 23 12.31 1.50 -1.47
C HIS A 23 12.23 0.00 -1.14
N PHE A 24 13.27 -0.55 -0.53
CA PHE A 24 13.37 -2.00 -0.30
C PHE A 24 12.17 -2.54 0.50
N LEU A 25 11.72 -1.79 1.51
CA LEU A 25 10.57 -2.17 2.32
C LEU A 25 9.28 -2.20 1.49
N ALA A 26 9.00 -1.17 0.68
CA ALA A 26 7.85 -1.15 -0.22
C ALA A 26 7.87 -2.33 -1.19
N ASP A 27 9.01 -2.52 -1.88
CA ASP A 27 9.16 -3.57 -2.89
C ASP A 27 8.99 -4.96 -2.25
N THR A 28 9.51 -5.18 -1.03
CA THR A 28 9.36 -6.43 -0.27
C THR A 28 7.92 -6.69 0.14
N LEU A 29 7.23 -5.69 0.70
CA LEU A 29 5.83 -5.82 1.12
C LEU A 29 4.91 -6.04 -0.09
N ILE A 30 5.19 -5.35 -1.20
CA ILE A 30 4.50 -5.55 -2.47
C ILE A 30 4.66 -6.99 -2.95
N GLN A 31 5.90 -7.49 -3.01
CA GLN A 31 6.16 -8.85 -3.47
C GLN A 31 5.51 -9.89 -2.56
N LEU A 32 5.62 -9.71 -1.25
CA LEU A 32 5.02 -10.61 -0.27
C LEU A 32 3.50 -10.73 -0.46
N ALA A 33 2.80 -9.61 -0.61
CA ALA A 33 1.35 -9.63 -0.80
C ALA A 33 0.92 -10.07 -2.20
N VAL A 34 1.75 -9.87 -3.24
CA VAL A 34 1.51 -10.48 -4.56
C VAL A 34 1.60 -12.00 -4.48
N ASP A 35 2.58 -12.52 -3.73
CA ASP A 35 2.84 -13.97 -3.65
C ASP A 35 1.95 -14.71 -2.66
N LYS A 36 1.53 -14.04 -1.58
CA LYS A 36 0.82 -14.66 -0.43
C LYS A 36 -0.52 -14.05 -0.12
N GLY A 37 -0.83 -12.87 -0.66
CA GLY A 37 -2.08 -12.17 -0.39
C GLY A 37 -3.23 -12.63 -1.28
N ASP A 38 -4.43 -12.29 -0.84
CA ASP A 38 -5.64 -12.48 -1.62
C ASP A 38 -5.75 -11.41 -2.70
N ARG A 39 -5.89 -11.86 -3.95
CA ARG A 39 -6.08 -10.96 -5.09
C ARG A 39 -7.56 -10.73 -5.37
N LYS A 40 -7.97 -9.46 -5.46
CA LYS A 40 -9.30 -9.06 -5.92
C LYS A 40 -9.20 -8.22 -7.18
N THR A 41 -9.83 -8.67 -8.27
CA THR A 41 -9.98 -7.83 -9.46
C THR A 41 -11.02 -6.74 -9.18
N LEU A 42 -10.69 -5.48 -9.47
CA LEU A 42 -11.65 -4.38 -9.40
C LEU A 42 -12.33 -4.21 -10.76
N LYS A 43 -11.55 -3.94 -11.82
CA LYS A 43 -12.02 -3.91 -13.21
C LYS A 43 -10.85 -3.95 -14.19
N GLY A 44 -11.04 -4.70 -15.27
CA GLY A 44 -10.04 -4.84 -16.32
C GLY A 44 -8.71 -5.31 -15.76
N ASN A 45 -7.67 -4.51 -15.95
CA ASN A 45 -6.30 -4.79 -15.53
C ASN A 45 -5.94 -4.19 -14.16
N THR A 46 -6.91 -3.62 -13.44
CA THR A 46 -6.71 -3.06 -12.09
C THR A 46 -7.25 -4.02 -11.03
N GLY A 47 -6.47 -4.24 -9.97
CA GLY A 47 -6.85 -5.09 -8.86
C GLY A 47 -6.13 -4.72 -7.57
N THR A 48 -6.53 -5.35 -6.47
CA THR A 48 -5.89 -5.21 -5.17
C THR A 48 -5.32 -6.53 -4.69
N TYR A 49 -4.27 -6.44 -3.88
CA TYR A 49 -3.73 -7.55 -3.08
C TYR A 49 -3.89 -7.20 -1.61
N THR A 50 -4.45 -8.12 -0.84
CA THR A 50 -4.64 -7.95 0.61
C THR A 50 -4.01 -9.10 1.37
N LEU A 51 -3.17 -8.79 2.35
CA LEU A 51 -2.55 -9.77 3.23
C LEU A 51 -2.76 -9.35 4.68
N SER A 52 -3.27 -10.26 5.51
CA SER A 52 -3.67 -10.00 6.90
C SER A 52 -3.05 -11.02 7.85
N TRP A 53 -2.60 -10.58 9.03
CA TRP A 53 -2.03 -11.47 10.07
C TRP A 53 -2.15 -10.93 11.52
N ASP A 54 -2.22 -9.62 11.72
CA ASP A 54 -2.71 -8.89 12.93
C ASP A 54 -2.79 -7.38 12.57
N GLY A 55 -3.30 -7.14 11.36
CA GLY A 55 -3.08 -5.93 10.59
C GLY A 55 -3.42 -6.19 9.12
N LEU A 56 -3.11 -5.25 8.24
CA LEU A 56 -3.44 -5.34 6.82
C LEU A 56 -2.35 -4.69 5.97
N ILE A 57 -1.83 -5.44 5.01
CA ILE A 57 -1.24 -4.86 3.79
C ILE A 57 -2.35 -4.75 2.76
N LEU A 58 -2.56 -3.56 2.21
CA LEU A 58 -3.40 -3.34 1.03
C LEU A 58 -2.58 -2.68 -0.06
N ILE A 59 -2.44 -3.36 -1.19
CA ILE A 59 -1.78 -2.85 -2.39
C ILE A 59 -2.79 -2.74 -3.50
N VAL A 60 -2.69 -1.65 -4.26
CA VAL A 60 -3.40 -1.47 -5.51
C VAL A 60 -2.42 -1.68 -6.66
N GLU A 61 -2.82 -2.49 -7.63
CA GLU A 61 -2.08 -2.77 -8.86
C GLU A 61 -2.86 -2.21 -10.05
N ASN A 62 -2.22 -1.35 -10.83
CA ASN A 62 -2.72 -0.86 -12.11
C ASN A 62 -1.87 -1.47 -13.24
N LYS A 63 -2.34 -2.55 -13.88
CA LYS A 63 -1.72 -3.12 -15.09
C LYS A 63 -2.24 -2.48 -16.39
N ASP A 64 -3.04 -1.42 -16.33
CA ASP A 64 -3.35 -0.65 -17.53
C ASP A 64 -2.06 -0.04 -18.11
N LYS A 65 -2.01 0.09 -19.44
CA LYS A 65 -0.83 0.60 -20.16
C LYS A 65 -0.88 2.10 -20.42
N LYS A 66 -2.05 2.74 -20.26
CA LYS A 66 -2.30 4.12 -20.69
C LYS A 66 -3.08 4.95 -19.67
N GLN A 67 -3.93 4.33 -18.85
CA GLN A 67 -4.81 5.04 -17.92
C GLN A 67 -4.30 4.98 -16.49
N TYR A 68 -4.40 6.11 -15.80
CA TYR A 68 -4.25 6.17 -14.36
C TYR A 68 -5.48 5.52 -13.71
N THR A 69 -5.32 5.04 -12.48
CA THR A 69 -6.43 4.59 -11.65
C THR A 69 -6.50 5.50 -10.44
N ALA A 70 -7.56 6.28 -10.30
CA ALA A 70 -7.89 6.94 -9.04
C ALA A 70 -8.57 5.90 -8.14
N ILE A 71 -8.03 5.67 -6.95
CA ILE A 71 -8.56 4.75 -5.95
C ILE A 71 -8.93 5.54 -4.70
N GLN A 72 -9.99 5.12 -4.03
CA GLN A 72 -10.32 5.53 -2.67
C GLN A 72 -10.48 4.27 -1.83
N GLU A 73 -9.73 4.20 -0.74
CA GLU A 73 -9.79 3.12 0.23
C GLU A 73 -10.26 3.67 1.57
N ASP A 74 -11.36 3.13 2.09
CA ASP A 74 -11.96 3.53 3.35
C ASP A 74 -11.95 2.37 4.35
N CYS A 75 -11.06 2.47 5.34
CA CYS A 75 -10.95 1.59 6.49
C CYS A 75 -11.54 2.21 7.78
N SER A 76 -12.29 3.31 7.72
CA SER A 76 -12.70 4.09 8.89
C SER A 76 -13.64 3.35 9.86
N LYS A 77 -14.25 2.24 9.41
CA LYS A 77 -15.06 1.35 10.27
C LYS A 77 -14.23 0.31 11.02
N SER A 78 -12.93 0.23 10.75
CA SER A 78 -12.01 -0.62 11.47
C SER A 78 -11.79 -0.10 12.89
N THR A 79 -11.45 -1.00 13.81
CA THR A 79 -11.19 -0.66 15.22
C THR A 79 -9.85 -1.21 15.67
N ASN A 80 -9.20 -0.47 16.57
CA ASN A 80 -7.92 -0.87 17.17
C ASN A 80 -6.79 -1.08 16.14
N LEU A 81 -6.79 -0.28 15.07
CA LEU A 81 -5.76 -0.27 14.03
C LEU A 81 -5.18 1.14 13.89
N MET A 82 -3.90 1.21 13.58
CA MET A 82 -3.23 2.42 13.09
C MET A 82 -2.72 2.19 11.68
N SER A 83 -2.68 3.27 10.90
CA SER A 83 -2.17 3.28 9.54
C SER A 83 -0.87 4.08 9.49
N THR A 84 0.12 3.59 8.76
CA THR A 84 1.33 4.38 8.46
C THR A 84 1.01 5.65 7.67
N ARG A 85 -0.11 5.69 6.92
CA ARG A 85 -0.59 6.92 6.25
C ARG A 85 -1.18 7.97 7.21
N GLY A 86 -1.25 7.68 8.51
CA GLY A 86 -1.87 8.57 9.52
C GLY A 86 -3.39 8.73 9.38
N SER A 87 -4.01 8.04 8.42
CA SER A 87 -5.44 8.06 8.15
C SER A 87 -5.91 6.65 7.80
N LEU A 88 -7.16 6.33 8.16
CA LEU A 88 -7.85 5.12 7.71
C LEU A 88 -8.68 5.37 6.44
N PHE A 89 -8.61 6.58 5.87
CA PHE A 89 -9.21 6.92 4.60
C PHE A 89 -8.13 7.50 3.69
N THR A 90 -7.99 6.94 2.48
CA THR A 90 -7.07 7.48 1.47
C THR A 90 -7.73 7.60 0.12
N GLN A 91 -7.22 8.53 -0.69
CA GLN A 91 -7.43 8.62 -2.11
C GLN A 91 -6.07 8.73 -2.78
N ASP A 92 -5.81 7.93 -3.80
CA ASP A 92 -4.52 7.86 -4.47
C ASP A 92 -4.71 7.71 -5.98
N VAL A 93 -3.78 8.25 -6.78
CA VAL A 93 -3.73 8.04 -8.22
C VAL A 93 -2.57 7.12 -8.57
N ILE A 94 -2.88 5.96 -9.14
CA ILE A 94 -1.90 4.94 -9.50
C ILE A 94 -1.58 5.06 -11.00
N PRO A 95 -0.33 5.35 -11.38
CA PRO A 95 0.06 5.40 -12.78
C PRO A 95 -0.12 4.06 -13.51
N PRO A 96 -0.24 4.08 -14.85
CA PRO A 96 -0.22 2.87 -15.66
C PRO A 96 1.03 2.04 -15.38
N GLY A 97 0.88 0.72 -15.24
CA GLY A 97 2.00 -0.20 -15.00
C GLY A 97 2.65 -0.08 -13.62
N HIS A 98 1.93 0.41 -12.60
CA HIS A 98 2.46 0.58 -11.25
C HIS A 98 1.63 -0.17 -10.19
N ARG A 99 2.27 -0.45 -9.06
CA ARG A 99 1.65 -0.88 -7.80
C ARG A 99 1.89 0.17 -6.73
N GLN A 100 0.97 0.33 -5.79
CA GLN A 100 1.19 1.20 -4.64
C GLN A 100 0.72 0.50 -3.37
N LEU A 101 1.54 0.57 -2.32
CA LEU A 101 1.14 0.19 -0.98
C LEU A 101 0.25 1.31 -0.41
N ILE A 102 -1.05 1.07 -0.36
CA ILE A 102 -2.02 2.06 0.13
C ILE A 102 -2.07 2.05 1.66
N PHE A 103 -2.27 0.87 2.23
CA PHE A 103 -2.31 0.69 3.68
C PHE A 103 -1.29 -0.33 4.16
N LEU A 104 -0.56 0.07 5.20
CA LEU A 104 0.07 -0.83 6.14
C LEU A 104 -0.56 -0.55 7.51
N LEU A 105 -1.54 -1.38 7.86
CA LEU A 105 -2.26 -1.31 9.12
C LEU A 105 -1.64 -2.23 10.15
N THR A 106 -1.47 -1.73 11.37
CA THR A 106 -1.02 -2.52 12.52
C THR A 106 -1.98 -2.34 13.68
N ARG A 107 -2.17 -3.39 14.47
CA ARG A 107 -2.99 -3.32 15.67
C ARG A 107 -2.34 -2.45 16.74
N ILE A 108 -3.13 -1.58 17.37
CA ILE A 108 -2.64 -0.65 18.41
C ILE A 108 -2.47 -1.38 19.74
N ASN A 109 -3.49 -2.14 20.16
CA ASN A 109 -3.52 -2.82 21.44
C ASN A 109 -3.78 -4.32 21.26
N GLN A 110 -2.77 -5.14 21.55
CA GLN A 110 -2.83 -6.59 21.42
C GLN A 110 -3.79 -7.28 22.42
N ARG A 111 -4.19 -6.59 23.50
CA ARG A 111 -5.08 -7.12 24.54
C ARG A 111 -6.56 -6.88 24.26
N SER A 112 -6.89 -5.90 23.43
CA SER A 112 -8.27 -5.56 23.05
C SER A 112 -8.60 -6.16 21.70
N GLY A 113 -9.82 -6.63 21.46
CA GLY A 113 -10.25 -7.08 20.14
C GLY A 113 -9.99 -6.04 19.04
N TYR A 114 -9.91 -6.48 17.78
CA TYR A 114 -9.75 -5.61 16.62
C TYR A 114 -10.66 -6.08 15.50
N CYS A 115 -10.98 -5.17 14.59
CA CYS A 115 -11.77 -5.48 13.41
C CYS A 115 -11.18 -4.72 12.22
N ILE A 116 -11.02 -5.42 11.10
CA ILE A 116 -10.59 -4.84 9.83
C ILE A 116 -11.81 -4.82 8.92
N GLN A 117 -12.27 -3.62 8.56
CA GLN A 117 -13.31 -3.40 7.57
C GLN A 117 -12.81 -2.36 6.59
N TYR A 118 -12.83 -2.69 5.31
CA TYR A 118 -12.40 -1.78 4.25
C TYR A 118 -13.34 -1.83 3.05
N ALA A 119 -13.46 -0.68 2.39
CA ALA A 119 -14.21 -0.53 1.15
C ALA A 119 -13.35 0.19 0.12
N SER A 120 -13.26 -0.41 -1.06
CA SER A 120 -12.49 0.10 -2.19
C SER A 120 -13.43 0.65 -3.24
N SER A 121 -13.19 1.87 -3.71
CA SER A 121 -13.84 2.44 -4.90
C SER A 121 -12.78 2.95 -5.86
N TYR A 122 -13.02 2.82 -7.15
CA TYR A 122 -12.02 3.16 -8.17
C TYR A 122 -12.67 3.86 -9.37
N ILE A 123 -11.87 4.67 -10.06
CA ILE A 123 -12.23 5.35 -11.30
C ILE A 123 -11.00 5.38 -12.20
N ASN A 124 -11.17 5.04 -13.49
CA ASN A 124 -10.11 5.25 -14.46
C ASN A 124 -9.95 6.74 -14.74
N SER A 125 -8.72 7.23 -14.72
CA SER A 125 -8.39 8.64 -14.91
C SER A 125 -7.42 8.82 -16.07
N SER A 126 -7.63 9.88 -16.84
CA SER A 126 -6.66 10.39 -17.82
C SER A 126 -5.62 11.32 -17.20
N SER A 127 -5.76 11.63 -15.91
CA SER A 127 -4.94 12.57 -15.15
C SER A 127 -4.17 11.88 -14.04
N SER A 128 -2.97 12.37 -13.76
CA SER A 128 -2.15 12.00 -12.59
C SER A 128 -2.65 12.64 -11.29
N MET A 129 -3.68 13.47 -11.34
CA MET A 129 -4.28 14.16 -10.20
C MET A 129 -5.63 13.54 -9.81
N LEU A 130 -6.04 13.76 -8.56
CA LEU A 130 -7.31 13.35 -7.97
C LEU A 130 -8.49 14.22 -8.46
N ASP A 131 -8.50 14.62 -9.73
CA ASP A 131 -9.49 15.51 -10.34
C ASP A 131 -10.92 14.99 -10.14
N TYR A 132 -11.10 13.67 -10.25
CA TYR A 132 -12.38 12.98 -10.05
C TYR A 132 -12.93 13.10 -8.63
N TYR A 133 -12.06 13.31 -7.65
CA TYR A 133 -12.44 13.55 -6.26
C TYR A 133 -12.47 15.05 -5.93
N GLY A 134 -12.36 15.92 -6.94
CA GLY A 134 -12.39 17.38 -6.78
C GLY A 134 -11.05 18.03 -6.45
N HIS A 135 -9.94 17.28 -6.52
CA HIS A 135 -8.61 17.75 -6.15
C HIS A 135 -7.69 17.87 -7.38
N LYS A 136 -7.47 19.09 -7.85
CA LYS A 136 -6.75 19.34 -9.11
C LYS A 136 -5.23 19.36 -9.04
N THR A 137 -4.67 19.41 -7.84
CA THR A 137 -3.23 19.59 -7.61
C THR A 137 -2.63 18.51 -6.72
N LYS A 138 -3.40 17.47 -6.39
CA LYS A 138 -2.98 16.40 -5.48
C LYS A 138 -3.13 15.06 -6.17
N SER A 139 -2.13 14.20 -6.06
CA SER A 139 -2.19 12.78 -6.46
C SER A 139 -2.50 11.85 -5.29
N HIS A 140 -2.37 12.35 -4.05
CA HIS A 140 -2.56 11.61 -2.80
C HIS A 140 -3.34 12.45 -1.79
N LEU A 141 -4.26 11.81 -1.08
CA LEU A 141 -4.97 12.36 0.06
C LEU A 141 -5.12 11.28 1.14
N PRO A 142 -4.66 11.50 2.39
CA PRO A 142 -3.74 12.57 2.77
C PRO A 142 -2.45 12.53 1.94
N GLU A 143 -1.77 13.67 1.88
CA GLU A 143 -0.45 13.75 1.27
C GLU A 143 0.50 12.78 1.96
N ILE A 144 1.39 12.17 1.18
CA ILE A 144 2.42 11.28 1.70
C ILE A 144 3.56 12.17 2.21
N PRO A 145 3.90 12.13 3.51
CA PRO A 145 5.01 12.92 4.02
C PRO A 145 6.33 12.35 3.51
N MET A 146 7.36 13.21 3.42
CA MET A 146 8.65 12.88 2.84
C MET A 146 9.29 11.63 3.47
N GLU A 147 9.13 11.44 4.77
CA GLU A 147 9.72 10.30 5.48
C GLU A 147 9.08 8.95 5.10
N LEU A 148 7.90 8.99 4.47
CA LEU A 148 7.13 7.81 4.09
C LEU A 148 7.02 7.62 2.57
N GLU A 149 7.62 8.50 1.77
CA GLU A 149 7.62 8.39 0.31
C GLU A 149 8.20 7.06 -0.16
N CYS A 150 9.28 6.61 0.49
CA CYS A 150 9.94 5.35 0.20
C CYS A 150 9.03 4.12 0.37
N LEU A 151 7.98 4.26 1.18
CA LEU A 151 7.03 3.20 1.50
C LEU A 151 5.76 3.28 0.63
N HIS A 152 5.25 4.48 0.38
CA HIS A 152 3.91 4.69 -0.16
C HIS A 152 3.85 5.27 -1.58
N ILE A 153 4.94 5.76 -2.17
CA ILE A 153 4.90 6.22 -3.57
C ILE A 153 4.69 5.02 -4.52
N PRO A 154 3.93 5.18 -5.63
CA PRO A 154 3.81 4.15 -6.65
C PRO A 154 5.14 3.57 -7.15
N ARG A 155 5.17 2.25 -7.32
CA ARG A 155 6.32 1.46 -7.73
C ARG A 155 6.03 0.81 -9.09
N PRO A 156 6.95 0.87 -10.08
CA PRO A 156 6.77 0.18 -11.34
C PRO A 156 6.58 -1.33 -11.15
N ILE A 157 5.68 -1.92 -11.93
CA ILE A 157 5.56 -3.38 -12.03
C ILE A 157 6.78 -3.90 -12.80
N ARG A 158 7.61 -4.68 -12.12
CA ARG A 158 8.72 -5.42 -12.74
C ARG A 158 8.27 -6.80 -13.18
#